data_AF-A0A934TH32-F1
#
_entry.id   AF-A0A934TH32-F1
#
_cell.length_a   1.000
_cell.length_b   1.000
_cell.length_c   1.000
_cell.angle_alpha   90.00
_cell.angle_beta   90.00
_cell.angle_gamma   90.00
#
_symmetry.space_group_name_H-M   'P 1'
#
loop_
_entity.id
_entity.type
_entity.pdbx_description
1 polymer ?
#
loop_
_entity_poly.entity_id
_entity_poly.type
_entity_poly.pdbx_seq_one_letter_code
_entity_poly.pdbx_strand_id
1 'polypeptide(L)'
;MPLLRVPRELLDKYSFDKGCGLRGQVLPVPTNQKMNAYLKEIATICGINKRLSTHVARHTFATSVTLANKVTMENVAKMLGHSSTRMTQHYARVLDESILDDMMSVDNKLFGNNSNTENNGIASNTK
;
A
#
# COMPACT_ATOMS: atom_id res chain seq x y z
N MET A 1 8.85 -11.92 6.39
CA MET A 1 8.00 -10.75 6.07
C MET A 1 6.54 -11.18 6.21
N PRO A 2 5.71 -10.45 6.95
CA PRO A 2 4.29 -10.81 7.10
C PRO A 2 3.54 -10.66 5.78
N LEU A 3 2.68 -11.63 5.46
CA LEU A 3 1.86 -11.63 4.25
C LEU A 3 0.49 -10.99 4.52
N LEU A 4 0.02 -10.18 3.56
CA LEU A 4 -1.36 -9.71 3.53
C LEU A 4 -2.33 -10.86 3.30
N ARG A 5 -3.61 -10.63 3.60
CA ARG A 5 -4.69 -11.63 3.47
C ARG A 5 -4.75 -12.25 2.06
N VAL A 6 -4.78 -11.43 1.01
CA VAL A 6 -4.93 -11.89 -0.38
C VAL A 6 -3.77 -12.80 -0.84
N PRO A 7 -2.49 -12.42 -0.66
CA PRO A 7 -1.38 -13.33 -0.91
C PRO A 7 -1.45 -14.64 -0.13
N ARG A 8 -1.92 -14.61 1.13
CA ARG A 8 -2.08 -15.83 1.94
C ARG A 8 -3.14 -16.76 1.38
N GLU A 9 -4.32 -16.25 1.06
CA GLU A 9 -5.40 -17.02 0.43
C GLU A 9 -4.94 -17.67 -0.90
N LEU A 10 -4.11 -16.97 -1.68
CA LEU A 10 -3.51 -17.53 -2.89
C LEU A 10 -2.56 -18.69 -2.60
N LEU A 11 -1.72 -18.59 -1.57
CA LEU A 11 -0.84 -19.70 -1.17
C LEU A 11 -1.65 -20.90 -0.71
N ASP A 12 -2.68 -20.69 0.11
CA ASP A 12 -3.54 -21.75 0.62
C ASP A 12 -4.26 -22.46 -0.55
N LYS A 13 -4.73 -21.72 -1.54
CA LYS A 13 -5.37 -22.27 -2.75
C LYS A 13 -4.47 -23.23 -3.54
N TYR A 14 -3.17 -22.94 -3.63
CA TYR A 14 -2.22 -23.76 -4.41
C TYR A 14 -1.37 -24.71 -3.53
N SER A 15 -1.62 -24.76 -2.22
CA SER A 15 -0.84 -25.56 -1.25
C SER A 15 -0.83 -27.07 -1.55
N PHE A 16 -1.90 -27.60 -2.15
CA PHE A 16 -2.04 -29.02 -2.52
C PHE A 16 -1.90 -29.27 -4.02
N ASP A 17 -1.43 -28.29 -4.80
CA ASP A 17 -1.24 -28.45 -6.23
C ASP A 17 -0.10 -29.43 -6.54
N LYS A 18 -0.44 -30.59 -7.11
CA LYS A 18 0.53 -31.64 -7.44
C LYS A 18 1.63 -31.15 -8.41
N GLY A 19 1.30 -30.21 -9.30
CA GLY A 19 2.25 -29.65 -10.26
C GLY A 19 3.29 -28.75 -9.60
N CYS A 20 2.89 -28.00 -8.57
CA CYS A 20 3.76 -27.15 -7.78
C CYS A 20 4.74 -27.98 -6.93
N GLY A 21 4.24 -29.02 -6.25
CA GLY A 21 5.05 -29.93 -5.43
C GLY A 21 6.15 -30.65 -6.22
N LEU A 22 5.84 -31.13 -7.44
CA LEU A 22 6.82 -31.80 -8.30
C LEU A 22 7.93 -30.87 -8.80
N ARG A 23 7.66 -29.56 -8.89
CA ARG A 23 8.61 -28.54 -9.37
C ARG A 23 9.35 -27.83 -8.24
N GLY A 24 9.05 -28.16 -6.97
CA GLY A 24 9.56 -27.44 -5.81
C GLY A 24 9.11 -25.97 -5.77
N GLN A 25 7.96 -25.65 -6.35
CA GLN A 25 7.41 -24.29 -6.41
C GLN A 25 6.22 -24.16 -5.46
N VAL A 26 6.03 -22.96 -4.92
CA VAL A 26 4.90 -22.66 -4.03
C VAL A 26 3.66 -22.19 -4.81
N LEU A 27 3.85 -21.73 -6.05
CA LEU A 27 2.81 -21.25 -6.94
C LEU A 27 3.07 -21.78 -8.35
N PRO A 28 2.02 -21.92 -9.18
CA PRO A 28 2.20 -22.23 -10.59
C PRO A 28 2.71 -20.98 -11.30
N VAL A 29 4.03 -20.89 -11.51
CA VAL A 29 4.65 -19.73 -12.16
C VAL A 29 4.80 -20.00 -13.66
N PRO A 30 3.95 -19.41 -14.53
CA PRO A 30 4.17 -19.48 -15.97
C PRO A 30 5.39 -18.64 -16.37
N THR A 31 5.91 -18.86 -17.58
CA THR A 31 6.97 -18.02 -18.16
C THR A 31 6.56 -16.54 -18.18
N ASN A 32 7.51 -15.62 -18.03
CA ASN A 32 7.27 -14.18 -18.09
C ASN A 32 6.49 -13.73 -19.34
N GLN A 33 6.73 -14.38 -20.49
CA GLN A 33 6.00 -14.12 -21.73
C GLN A 33 4.50 -14.41 -21.59
N LYS A 34 4.14 -15.62 -21.13
CA LYS A 34 2.74 -16.01 -20.84
C LYS A 34 2.11 -15.13 -19.78
N MET A 35 2.82 -14.83 -18.69
CA MET A 35 2.31 -13.93 -17.65
C MET A 35 1.96 -12.55 -18.20
N ASN A 36 2.84 -11.97 -19.02
CA ASN A 36 2.58 -10.68 -19.66
C ASN A 36 1.45 -10.75 -20.68
N ALA A 37 1.23 -11.89 -21.35
CA ALA A 37 0.08 -12.07 -22.24
C ALA A 37 -1.23 -12.05 -21.45
N TYR A 38 -1.31 -12.82 -20.35
CA TYR A 38 -2.49 -12.81 -19.48
C TYR A 38 -2.75 -11.44 -18.85
N LEU A 39 -1.69 -10.71 -18.44
CA LEU A 39 -1.84 -9.36 -17.91
C LEU A 39 -2.43 -8.38 -18.93
N LYS A 40 -2.13 -8.53 -20.23
CA LYS A 40 -2.75 -7.71 -21.29
C LYS A 40 -4.23 -8.03 -21.49
N GLU A 41 -4.58 -9.31 -21.43
CA GLU A 41 -5.97 -9.76 -21.55
C GLU A 41 -6.80 -9.23 -20.37
N ILE A 42 -6.30 -9.38 -19.15
CA ILE A 42 -6.92 -8.83 -17.94
C ILE A 42 -7.06 -7.30 -18.05
N ALA A 43 -6.02 -6.59 -18.52
CA ALA A 43 -6.09 -5.14 -18.73
C ALA A 43 -7.22 -4.76 -19.69
N THR A 44 -7.40 -5.54 -20.76
CA THR A 44 -8.46 -5.34 -21.76
C THR A 44 -9.84 -5.57 -21.15
N ILE A 45 -10.02 -6.66 -20.42
CA ILE A 45 -11.30 -7.00 -19.76
C ILE A 45 -11.69 -5.95 -18.71
N CYS A 46 -10.70 -5.45 -17.95
CA CYS A 46 -10.93 -4.43 -16.93
C CYS A 46 -10.99 -2.99 -17.47
N GLY A 47 -10.83 -2.77 -18.78
CA GLY A 47 -10.82 -1.43 -19.37
C GLY A 47 -9.63 -0.55 -18.96
N ILE A 48 -8.51 -1.16 -18.58
CA ILE A 48 -7.30 -0.46 -18.12
C ILE A 48 -6.45 -0.06 -19.34
N ASN A 49 -6.44 1.23 -19.66
CA ASN A 49 -5.67 1.84 -20.76
C ASN A 49 -4.17 1.98 -20.46
N LYS A 50 -3.59 1.07 -19.68
CA LYS A 50 -2.17 1.05 -19.32
C LYS A 50 -1.62 -0.36 -19.48
N ARG A 51 -0.41 -0.47 -20.01
CA ARG A 51 0.29 -1.75 -20.14
C ARG A 51 0.63 -2.33 -18.76
N LEU A 52 -0.09 -3.36 -18.35
CA LEU A 52 0.20 -4.09 -17.12
C LEU A 52 1.44 -4.98 -17.27
N SER A 53 2.28 -5.01 -16.24
CA SER A 53 3.45 -5.87 -16.12
C SER A 53 3.78 -6.10 -14.64
N THR A 54 4.63 -7.08 -14.34
CA THR A 54 5.13 -7.32 -12.98
C THR A 54 5.90 -6.11 -12.42
N HIS A 55 6.53 -5.33 -13.29
CA HIS A 55 7.22 -4.09 -12.91
C HIS A 55 6.24 -3.01 -12.46
N VAL A 56 5.09 -2.89 -13.14
CA VAL A 56 4.00 -1.98 -12.73
C VAL A 56 3.40 -2.44 -11.41
N ALA A 57 3.17 -3.75 -11.23
CA ALA A 57 2.65 -4.29 -9.97
C ALA A 57 3.58 -3.96 -8.78
N ARG A 58 4.91 -4.13 -8.94
CA ARG A 58 5.90 -3.74 -7.92
C ARG A 58 5.82 -2.24 -7.59
N HIS A 59 5.73 -1.40 -8.62
CA HIS A 59 5.64 0.05 -8.43
C HIS A 59 4.35 0.43 -7.70
N THR A 60 3.21 -0.13 -8.09
CA THR A 60 1.90 0.10 -7.44
C THR A 60 1.91 -0.37 -5.99
N PHE A 61 2.55 -1.50 -5.68
CA PHE A 61 2.72 -1.95 -4.31
C PHE A 61 3.53 -0.93 -3.48
N ALA A 62 4.68 -0.51 -3.99
CA ALA A 62 5.55 0.45 -3.30
C ALA A 62 4.86 1.81 -3.06
N THR A 63 4.18 2.34 -4.07
CA THR A 63 3.60 3.68 -4.01
C THR A 63 2.20 3.67 -3.40
N SER A 64 1.23 3.09 -4.10
CA SER A 64 -0.19 3.14 -3.71
C SER A 64 -0.54 2.23 -2.53
N VAL A 65 0.05 1.03 -2.43
CA VAL A 65 -0.31 0.11 -1.33
C VAL A 65 0.42 0.47 -0.05
N THR A 66 1.71 0.84 -0.10
CA THR A 66 2.49 1.14 1.10
C THR A 66 2.64 2.64 1.39
N LEU A 67 3.21 3.45 0.48
CA LEU A 67 3.54 4.85 0.80
C LEU A 67 2.32 5.73 1.00
N ALA A 68 1.30 5.58 0.16
CA ALA A 68 0.02 6.29 0.34
C ALA A 68 -0.68 5.90 1.65
N ASN A 69 -0.37 4.72 2.21
CA ASN A 69 -0.89 4.25 3.50
C ASN A 69 0.09 4.52 4.66
N LYS A 70 0.96 5.53 4.52
CA LYS A 70 1.87 6.03 5.58
C LYS A 70 2.91 5.00 6.08
N VAL A 71 3.24 3.99 5.28
CA VAL A 71 4.35 3.08 5.59
C VAL A 71 5.67 3.78 5.31
N THR A 72 6.61 3.73 6.26
CA THR A 72 7.91 4.41 6.11
C THR A 72 8.75 3.85 4.95
N MET A 73 9.51 4.72 4.29
CA MET A 73 10.37 4.36 3.15
C MET A 73 11.38 3.24 3.47
N GLU A 74 11.88 3.21 4.70
CA GLU A 74 12.78 2.16 5.18
C GLU A 74 12.09 0.79 5.23
N ASN A 75 10.85 0.75 5.73
CA ASN A 75 10.06 -0.46 5.75
C ASN A 75 9.73 -0.90 4.32
N VAL A 76 9.31 0.02 3.45
CA VAL A 76 9.07 -0.28 2.02
C VAL A 76 10.32 -0.84 1.34
N ALA A 77 11.51 -0.27 1.58
CA ALA A 77 12.76 -0.79 1.03
C ALA A 77 13.04 -2.23 1.47
N LYS A 78 12.87 -2.53 2.77
CA LYS A 78 12.98 -3.90 3.31
C LYS A 78 11.94 -4.84 2.69
N MET A 79 10.71 -4.38 2.51
CA MET A 79 9.61 -5.14 1.91
C MET A 79 9.85 -5.49 0.44
N LEU A 80 10.54 -4.61 -0.30
CA LEU A 80 10.88 -4.81 -1.71
C LEU A 80 12.18 -5.60 -1.93
N GLY A 81 12.94 -5.87 -0.86
CA GLY A 81 14.25 -6.52 -0.92
C GLY A 81 15.35 -5.63 -1.47
N HIS A 82 15.22 -4.30 -1.33
CA HIS A 82 16.22 -3.37 -1.81
C HIS A 82 17.35 -3.22 -0.79
N SER A 83 18.59 -3.43 -1.21
CA SER A 83 19.80 -3.26 -0.37
C SER A 83 20.08 -1.79 -0.02
N SER A 84 19.45 -0.84 -0.72
CA SER A 84 19.60 0.59 -0.50
C SER A 84 18.26 1.32 -0.62
N THR A 85 18.03 2.24 0.30
CA THR A 85 16.88 3.16 0.28
C THR A 85 16.92 4.13 -0.90
N ARG A 86 18.07 4.30 -1.58
CA ARG A 86 18.22 5.15 -2.76
C ARG A 86 17.35 4.72 -3.95
N MET A 87 17.16 3.41 -4.13
CA MET A 87 16.25 2.90 -5.17
C MET A 87 14.78 3.14 -4.82
N THR A 88 14.48 3.20 -3.53
CA THR A 88 13.14 3.49 -3.00
C THR A 88 12.85 4.99 -3.03
N GLN A 89 13.86 5.87 -2.87
CA GLN A 89 13.71 7.34 -2.92
C GLN A 89 13.04 7.87 -4.19
N HIS A 90 13.13 7.16 -5.32
CA HIS A 90 12.40 7.55 -6.53
C HIS A 90 10.87 7.59 -6.33
N TYR A 91 10.35 6.82 -5.36
CA TYR A 91 8.93 6.81 -4.99
C TYR A 91 8.51 8.02 -4.12
N ALA A 92 9.45 8.83 -3.64
CA ALA A 92 9.18 9.94 -2.73
C ALA A 92 8.36 11.07 -3.37
N ARG A 93 8.32 11.20 -4.71
CA ARG A 93 7.44 12.20 -5.37
C ARG A 93 5.95 11.96 -5.10
N VAL A 94 5.56 10.74 -4.75
CA VAL A 94 4.18 10.41 -4.35
C VAL A 94 3.87 10.95 -2.93
N LEU A 95 4.89 11.29 -2.13
CA LEU A 95 4.68 11.86 -0.80
C LEU A 95 4.22 13.33 -0.84
N ASP A 96 4.39 14.06 -1.94
CA ASP A 96 4.09 15.50 -1.94
C ASP A 96 2.60 15.79 -1.63
N GLU A 97 1.67 14.90 -2.04
CA GLU A 97 0.26 14.95 -1.60
C GLU A 97 0.08 14.56 -0.13
N SER A 98 0.88 13.62 0.39
CA SER A 98 0.80 13.15 1.78
C SER A 98 1.36 14.16 2.81
N ILE A 99 2.20 15.11 2.39
CA ILE A 99 2.73 16.16 3.29
C ILE A 99 1.61 17.02 3.85
N LEU A 100 0.60 17.32 3.04
CA LEU A 100 -0.54 18.14 3.45
C LEU A 100 -1.37 17.41 4.52
N ASP A 101 -1.65 16.13 4.32
CA ASP A 101 -2.33 15.27 5.30
C ASP A 101 -1.52 15.10 6.59
N ASP A 102 -0.19 15.02 6.47
CA ASP A 102 0.69 14.92 7.63
C ASP A 102 0.76 16.23 8.41
N MET A 103 0.80 17.38 7.74
CA MET A 103 0.72 18.69 8.38
C MET A 103 -0.64 18.92 9.04
N MET A 104 -1.75 18.54 8.38
CA MET A 104 -3.08 18.54 8.99
C MET A 104 -3.17 17.58 10.18
N SER A 105 -2.54 16.40 10.11
CA SER A 105 -2.50 15.46 11.24
C SER A 105 -1.70 16.00 12.41
N VAL A 106 -0.60 16.72 12.16
CA VAL A 106 0.21 17.38 13.19
C VAL A 106 -0.59 18.52 13.83
N ASP A 107 -1.21 19.37 13.02
CA ASP A 107 -2.05 20.49 13.47
C ASP A 107 -3.20 20.00 14.37
N ASN A 108 -3.93 18.97 13.92
CA ASN A 108 -4.99 18.35 14.72
C ASN A 108 -4.49 17.74 16.05
N LYS A 109 -3.30 17.13 16.07
CA LYS A 109 -2.72 16.58 17.31
C LYS A 109 -2.24 17.67 18.26
N LEU A 110 -1.76 18.80 17.73
CA LEU A 110 -1.23 19.90 18.52
C LEU A 110 -2.35 20.83 19.03
N PHE A 111 -3.42 21.03 18.26
CA PHE A 111 -4.42 22.06 18.52
C PHE A 111 -5.88 21.57 18.54
N GLY A 112 -6.16 20.31 18.21
CA GLY A 112 -7.52 19.77 18.00
C GLY A 112 -8.35 19.41 19.24
N ASN A 113 -7.94 19.75 20.47
CA ASN A 113 -8.63 19.34 21.70
C ASN A 113 -9.28 20.50 22.51
N ASN A 114 -9.54 21.67 21.92
CA ASN A 114 -10.12 22.82 22.65
C ASN A 114 -11.54 23.21 22.19
N SER A 115 -12.48 22.26 22.18
CA SER A 115 -13.91 22.59 22.07
C SER A 115 -14.75 21.71 23.00
N ASN A 116 -14.65 21.94 24.32
CA ASN A 116 -15.69 21.53 25.30
C ASN A 116 -15.44 22.14 26.70
N THR A 117 -15.39 23.46 26.79
CA THR A 117 -15.64 24.28 28.00
C THR A 117 -15.63 25.69 27.45
N GLU A 118 -16.74 26.40 27.28
CA GLU A 118 -17.56 26.99 28.32
C GLU A 118 -18.90 27.39 27.66
N ASN A 119 -20.04 26.93 28.19
CA ASN A 119 -21.33 27.62 28.07
C ASN A 119 -22.39 26.88 28.92
N ASN A 120 -22.43 27.20 30.21
CA ASN A 120 -23.64 27.73 30.87
C ASN A 120 -23.52 27.63 32.39
N GLY A 121 -23.35 28.79 33.02
CA GLY A 121 -23.56 28.95 34.45
C GLY A 121 -22.75 30.11 34.99
N ILE A 122 -23.33 31.31 34.94
CA ILE A 122 -23.40 32.32 36.02
C ILE A 122 -23.94 33.59 35.35
N ALA A 123 -25.26 33.74 35.37
CA ALA A 123 -25.92 35.04 35.17
C ALA A 123 -27.26 35.05 35.89
N SER A 124 -27.22 35.18 37.22
CA SER A 124 -28.30 35.78 38.02
C SER A 124 -27.90 35.76 39.49
N ASN A 125 -27.33 36.85 40.03
CA ASN A 125 -28.13 37.89 40.68
C ASN A 125 -27.21 38.93 41.34
N THR A 126 -27.38 40.19 40.96
CA THR A 126 -26.79 41.36 41.63
C THR A 126 -27.94 42.18 42.21
N LYS A 127 -27.90 42.39 43.54
CA LYS A 127 -28.64 43.35 44.38
C LYS A 127 -30.17 43.40 44.32
#